data_AF-A0A8H5JXW9-F1
#
_entry.id   AF-A0A8H5JXW9-F1
#
_cell.length_a   1.000
_cell.length_b   1.000
_cell.length_c   1.000
_cell.angle_alpha   90.00
_cell.angle_beta   90.00
_cell.angle_gamma   90.00
#
_symmetry.space_group_name_H-M   'P 1'
#
loop_
_entity.id
_entity.type
_entity.pdbx_description
1 polymer ?
#
loop_
_entity_poly.entity_id
_entity_poly.type
_entity_poly.pdbx_seq_one_letter_code
_entity_poly.pdbx_strand_id
1 'polypeptide(L)'
;MTDNGLKSRLASVLPKGHDFTILHISTPPTKTDPLYSPPPNERPERTYCENHFLAVSIDADGKQVLVLGVEVFIYTTARSTTLFVSKADSTGYLTLLNLPKGTPSPIREICATFVGFLVEKRKRKDIQFIVNLFARAQDQYLFPGSVDNKGKHVLDDRGLIKWWCRVLDPLLGPAPKSVESPWESSKGYIVVPGLEPNEIRAMTPRRTDAAWEFTHPLERISHYYREFDWVPPRCLIPHFPDDPKSRFRDELDEEAASSQAMKTQGSWKSVKTLDMFWEMMAYRQECSSGRMTGFIWLVFDDKEPEPAANESFPSTNPPSTPKARRITQITPTTTPRKLFPSKKQPDTKPKKKKQKKKLTGPIIPRKPQIKRAKHNYLLDRPANTAYYSWTPEGRGEKIVDEATYKRIVDLLLHLDFATLNKAVGSTRRWLSEGGGGGNWGFVVSGERETPTQTAHDRENGVNNLTGLVKRKRTDSTVDESQNKVNVLGEGLVKKKPKEESKVVNVLSTGLIRKKPKE
;
A
#
# COMPACT_ATOMS: atom_id res chain seq x y z
N MET A 1 -5.05 -28.20 15.69
CA MET A 1 -5.12 -27.91 14.24
C MET A 1 -6.23 -26.88 14.04
N THR A 2 -5.93 -25.62 14.29
CA THR A 2 -6.88 -24.52 14.07
C THR A 2 -6.89 -24.19 12.59
N ASP A 3 -8.07 -24.17 11.97
CA ASP A 3 -8.25 -23.91 10.55
C ASP A 3 -7.84 -22.46 10.23
N ASN A 4 -6.60 -22.28 9.79
CA ASN A 4 -5.91 -20.99 9.68
C ASN A 4 -6.28 -20.24 8.38
N GLY A 5 -7.52 -20.42 7.91
CA GLY A 5 -8.06 -19.85 6.68
C GLY A 5 -8.49 -18.38 6.84
N LEU A 6 -8.62 -17.68 5.70
CA LEU A 6 -9.04 -16.27 5.66
C LEU A 6 -10.36 -16.03 6.43
N LYS A 7 -11.29 -16.99 6.37
CA LYS A 7 -12.59 -16.94 7.07
C LYS A 7 -12.44 -16.81 8.58
N SER A 8 -11.65 -17.68 9.22
CA SER A 8 -11.46 -17.66 10.68
C SER A 8 -10.79 -16.35 11.13
N ARG A 9 -9.79 -15.88 10.37
CA ARG A 9 -9.11 -14.62 10.67
C ARG A 9 -10.05 -13.42 10.57
N LEU A 10 -10.85 -13.35 9.51
CA LEU A 10 -11.82 -12.27 9.37
C LEU A 10 -12.90 -12.33 10.46
N ALA A 11 -13.39 -13.52 10.82
CA ALA A 11 -14.38 -13.67 11.90
C ALA A 11 -13.86 -13.09 13.24
N SER A 12 -12.60 -13.35 13.58
CA SER A 12 -12.00 -12.87 14.83
C SER A 12 -11.86 -11.34 14.93
N VAL A 13 -11.84 -10.65 13.80
CA VAL A 13 -11.60 -9.20 13.76
C VAL A 13 -12.90 -8.42 13.55
N LEU A 14 -13.86 -9.00 12.82
CA LEU A 14 -15.13 -8.34 12.50
C LEU A 14 -16.07 -8.19 13.71
N PRO A 15 -16.90 -7.12 13.75
CA PRO A 15 -17.84 -6.89 14.86
C PRO A 15 -18.88 -8.00 15.02
N LYS A 16 -19.15 -8.39 16.27
CA LYS A 16 -20.15 -9.40 16.63
C LYS A 16 -21.56 -9.01 16.18
N GLY A 17 -22.28 -9.96 15.60
CA GLY A 17 -23.69 -9.81 15.22
C GLY A 17 -23.96 -9.23 13.83
N HIS A 18 -22.91 -9.05 13.00
CA HIS A 18 -23.06 -8.64 11.61
C HIS A 18 -22.42 -9.65 10.65
N ASP A 19 -23.12 -9.89 9.55
CA ASP A 19 -22.69 -10.81 8.50
C ASP A 19 -22.07 -10.06 7.33
N PHE A 20 -20.85 -10.47 6.96
CA PHE A 20 -20.11 -9.94 5.84
C PHE A 20 -19.93 -11.05 4.80
N THR A 21 -20.28 -10.79 3.56
CA THR A 21 -19.98 -11.70 2.44
C THR A 21 -18.66 -11.30 1.83
N ILE A 22 -17.70 -12.23 1.82
CA ILE A 22 -16.35 -12.01 1.33
C ILE A 22 -16.20 -12.70 -0.02
N LEU A 23 -15.73 -11.94 -1.01
CA LEU A 23 -15.63 -12.33 -2.41
C LEU A 23 -14.17 -12.19 -2.83
N HIS A 24 -13.44 -13.31 -2.86
CA HIS A 24 -12.01 -13.31 -3.19
C HIS A 24 -11.75 -13.95 -4.55
N ILE A 25 -11.34 -13.12 -5.51
CA ILE A 25 -10.93 -13.55 -6.85
C ILE A 25 -9.41 -13.57 -6.90
N SER A 26 -8.84 -14.60 -7.51
CA SER A 26 -7.43 -14.61 -7.87
C SER A 26 -7.19 -15.09 -9.31
N THR A 27 -6.00 -14.81 -9.82
CA THR A 27 -5.52 -15.34 -11.11
C THR A 27 -4.35 -16.28 -10.89
N PRO A 28 -4.08 -17.23 -11.79
CA PRO A 28 -2.87 -18.04 -11.68
C PRO A 28 -1.63 -17.22 -12.07
N PRO A 29 -0.44 -17.46 -11.48
CA PRO A 29 0.77 -16.67 -11.74
C PRO A 29 1.14 -16.65 -13.23
N THR A 30 0.97 -15.50 -13.89
CA THR A 30 1.27 -15.31 -15.32
C THR A 30 2.63 -14.65 -15.49
N LYS A 31 3.32 -14.93 -16.59
CA LYS A 31 4.61 -14.28 -16.86
C LYS A 31 4.37 -12.84 -17.26
N THR A 32 5.02 -11.90 -16.60
CA THR A 32 4.90 -10.46 -16.87
C THR A 32 6.26 -9.83 -17.15
N ASP A 33 6.24 -8.55 -17.51
CA ASP A 33 7.44 -7.73 -17.59
C ASP A 33 8.15 -7.64 -16.22
N PRO A 34 9.47 -7.44 -16.22
CA PRO A 34 10.25 -7.38 -14.99
C PRO A 34 9.88 -6.14 -14.17
N LEU A 35 9.84 -6.32 -12.84
CA LEU A 35 9.56 -5.20 -11.93
C LEU A 35 10.68 -4.15 -11.95
N TYR A 36 11.93 -4.60 -12.09
CA TYR A 36 13.11 -3.73 -12.14
C TYR A 36 13.69 -3.71 -13.56
N SER A 37 14.06 -2.53 -14.04
CA SER A 37 14.76 -2.39 -15.32
C SER A 37 16.12 -3.09 -15.23
N PRO A 38 16.49 -3.95 -16.20
CA PRO A 38 17.79 -4.60 -16.17
C PRO A 38 18.91 -3.57 -16.41
N PRO A 39 20.08 -3.74 -15.76
CA PRO A 39 21.29 -3.01 -16.10
C PRO A 39 21.67 -3.20 -17.58
N PRO A 40 22.42 -2.26 -18.17
CA PRO A 40 22.92 -2.41 -19.54
C PRO A 40 23.66 -3.73 -19.73
N ASN A 41 23.35 -4.45 -20.81
CA ASN A 41 23.90 -5.76 -21.16
C ASN A 41 23.46 -6.96 -20.30
N GLU A 42 22.54 -6.78 -19.35
CA GLU A 42 21.95 -7.90 -18.60
C GLU A 42 20.56 -8.29 -19.14
N ARG A 43 20.15 -9.53 -18.87
CA ARG A 43 18.82 -10.02 -19.26
C ARG A 43 17.80 -9.63 -18.19
N PRO A 44 16.56 -9.28 -18.58
CA PRO A 44 15.50 -9.00 -17.64
C PRO A 44 15.21 -10.23 -16.77
N GLU A 45 14.94 -10.00 -15.50
CA GLU A 45 14.56 -11.05 -14.57
C GLU A 45 13.22 -11.68 -14.98
N ARG A 46 13.09 -12.99 -14.78
CA ARG A 46 11.84 -13.69 -15.04
C ARG A 46 10.87 -13.42 -13.88
N THR A 47 9.90 -12.55 -14.13
CA THR A 47 8.87 -12.17 -13.17
C THR A 47 7.54 -12.82 -13.52
N TYR A 48 6.81 -13.23 -12.48
CA TYR A 48 5.43 -13.66 -12.58
C TYR A 48 4.54 -12.76 -11.73
N CYS A 49 3.33 -12.50 -12.20
CA CYS A 49 2.31 -11.73 -11.48
C CYS A 49 1.08 -12.59 -11.20
N GLU A 50 0.62 -12.56 -9.95
CA GLU A 50 -0.67 -13.05 -9.49
C GLU A 50 -1.52 -11.86 -9.07
N ASN A 51 -2.72 -11.75 -9.61
CA ASN A 51 -3.66 -10.70 -9.24
C ASN A 51 -4.68 -11.25 -8.25
N HIS A 52 -4.94 -10.49 -7.18
CA HIS A 52 -5.97 -10.76 -6.19
C HIS A 52 -6.91 -9.56 -6.08
N PHE A 53 -8.21 -9.84 -6.11
CA PHE A 53 -9.24 -8.85 -5.86
C PHE A 53 -10.14 -9.34 -4.73
N LEU A 54 -10.22 -8.55 -3.67
CA LEU A 54 -11.10 -8.78 -2.54
C LEU A 54 -12.25 -7.77 -2.61
N ALA A 55 -13.48 -8.26 -2.71
CA ALA A 55 -14.67 -7.47 -2.51
C ALA A 55 -15.39 -7.93 -1.24
N VAL A 56 -15.99 -7.00 -0.54
CA VAL A 56 -16.82 -7.28 0.64
C VAL A 56 -18.18 -6.68 0.43
N SER A 57 -19.23 -7.45 0.67
CA SER A 57 -20.61 -6.97 0.71
C SER A 57 -21.26 -7.21 2.05
N ILE A 58 -22.23 -6.36 2.37
CA ILE A 58 -23.12 -6.51 3.53
C ILE A 58 -24.54 -6.77 3.03
N ASP A 59 -25.36 -7.35 3.91
CA ASP A 59 -26.80 -7.42 3.70
C ASP A 59 -27.48 -6.17 4.27
N ALA A 60 -28.20 -5.43 3.43
CA ALA A 60 -29.03 -4.30 3.80
C ALA A 60 -30.49 -4.61 3.41
N ASP A 61 -31.33 -4.89 4.41
CA ASP A 61 -32.76 -5.21 4.24
C ASP A 61 -33.03 -6.37 3.25
N GLY A 62 -32.22 -7.43 3.31
CA GLY A 62 -32.32 -8.61 2.44
C GLY A 62 -31.72 -8.41 1.04
N LYS A 63 -30.93 -7.36 0.84
CA LYS A 63 -30.26 -7.03 -0.42
C LYS A 63 -28.76 -6.84 -0.18
N GLN A 64 -27.95 -7.56 -0.96
CA GLN A 64 -26.49 -7.46 -0.88
C GLN A 64 -25.97 -6.18 -1.54
N VAL A 65 -25.07 -5.49 -0.84
CA VAL A 65 -24.41 -4.26 -1.31
C VAL A 65 -22.91 -4.33 -1.06
N LEU A 66 -22.11 -4.06 -2.09
CA LEU A 66 -20.66 -3.94 -1.96
C LEU A 66 -20.27 -2.73 -1.09
N VAL A 67 -19.39 -2.96 -0.12
CA VAL A 67 -18.90 -1.95 0.83
C VAL A 67 -17.43 -1.60 0.67
N LEU A 68 -16.61 -2.55 0.24
CA LEU A 68 -15.16 -2.43 0.14
C LEU A 68 -14.65 -3.24 -1.06
N GLY A 69 -13.67 -2.69 -1.77
CA GLY A 69 -12.90 -3.36 -2.81
C GLY A 69 -11.41 -3.12 -2.57
N VAL A 70 -10.60 -4.17 -2.68
CA VAL A 70 -9.13 -4.11 -2.54
C VAL A 70 -8.48 -4.95 -3.64
N GLU A 71 -7.63 -4.32 -4.43
CA GLU A 71 -6.83 -4.95 -5.49
C GLU A 71 -5.37 -5.04 -5.06
N VAL A 72 -4.80 -6.25 -5.17
CA VAL A 72 -3.44 -6.56 -4.79
C VAL A 72 -2.76 -7.37 -5.90
N PHE A 73 -1.56 -6.99 -6.29
CA PHE A 73 -0.71 -7.72 -7.23
C PHE A 73 0.47 -8.34 -6.48
N ILE A 74 0.71 -9.63 -6.69
CA ILE A 74 1.85 -10.34 -6.11
C ILE A 74 2.82 -10.68 -7.24
N TYR A 75 3.94 -9.96 -7.25
CA TYR A 75 5.05 -10.21 -8.14
C TYR A 75 6.01 -11.20 -7.49
N THR A 76 6.41 -12.21 -8.24
CA THR A 76 7.32 -13.25 -7.77
C THR A 76 8.49 -13.41 -8.73
N THR A 77 9.70 -13.40 -8.17
CA THR A 77 10.93 -13.66 -8.88
C THR A 77 11.67 -14.83 -8.21
N ALA A 78 12.85 -15.18 -8.72
CA ALA A 78 13.67 -16.21 -8.06
C ALA A 78 14.21 -15.76 -6.70
N ARG A 79 14.25 -14.45 -6.43
CA ARG A 79 14.98 -13.87 -5.29
C ARG A 79 14.11 -13.09 -4.32
N SER A 80 12.94 -12.63 -4.76
CA SER A 80 12.02 -11.84 -3.94
C SER A 80 10.57 -12.12 -4.29
N THR A 81 9.69 -11.87 -3.31
CA THR A 81 8.25 -11.78 -3.51
C THR A 81 7.82 -10.37 -3.13
N THR A 82 7.09 -9.68 -4.01
CA THR A 82 6.59 -8.32 -3.79
C THR A 82 5.08 -8.30 -3.87
N LEU A 83 4.42 -7.98 -2.77
CA LEU A 83 3.00 -7.70 -2.70
C LEU A 83 2.78 -6.20 -2.87
N PHE A 84 2.11 -5.81 -3.94
CA PHE A 84 1.77 -4.43 -4.25
C PHE A 84 0.27 -4.21 -4.06
N VAL A 85 -0.10 -3.28 -3.18
CA VAL A 85 -1.51 -2.85 -3.04
C VAL A 85 -1.78 -1.80 -4.10
N SER A 86 -2.60 -2.13 -5.10
CA SER A 86 -2.86 -1.25 -6.24
C SER A 86 -4.01 -0.30 -5.98
N LYS A 87 -5.16 -0.81 -5.55
CA LYS A 87 -6.38 -0.02 -5.36
C LYS A 87 -7.09 -0.46 -4.08
N ALA A 88 -7.61 0.50 -3.33
CA ALA A 88 -8.52 0.23 -2.22
C ALA A 88 -9.56 1.34 -2.17
N ASP A 89 -10.84 0.96 -2.16
CA ASP A 89 -11.93 1.93 -2.15
C ASP A 89 -13.10 1.40 -1.33
N SER A 90 -13.97 2.32 -0.88
CA SER A 90 -15.20 1.99 -0.17
C SER A 90 -16.38 2.72 -0.77
N THR A 91 -17.57 2.17 -0.62
CA THR A 91 -18.81 2.75 -1.16
C THR A 91 -19.55 3.66 -0.16
N GLY A 92 -19.17 3.64 1.12
CA GLY A 92 -19.84 4.41 2.19
C GLY A 92 -21.10 3.75 2.78
N TYR A 93 -21.55 2.61 2.24
CA TYR A 93 -22.73 1.89 2.75
C TYR A 93 -22.49 1.13 4.07
N LEU A 94 -21.26 1.12 4.59
CA LEU A 94 -20.95 0.56 5.91
C LEU A 94 -21.72 1.28 7.04
N THR A 95 -22.13 2.53 6.81
CA THR A 95 -22.97 3.31 7.73
C THR A 95 -24.33 2.65 8.02
N LEU A 96 -24.84 1.81 7.11
CA LEU A 96 -26.09 1.07 7.28
C LEU A 96 -26.04 0.07 8.45
N LEU A 97 -24.85 -0.39 8.83
CA LEU A 97 -24.68 -1.29 9.97
C LEU A 97 -24.85 -0.60 11.33
N ASN A 98 -25.00 0.74 11.37
CA ASN A 98 -25.20 1.53 12.60
C ASN A 98 -24.23 1.17 13.73
N LEU A 99 -22.96 0.95 13.40
CA LEU A 99 -21.94 0.56 14.37
C LEU A 99 -21.73 1.66 15.43
N PRO A 100 -21.54 1.29 16.72
CA PRO A 100 -21.39 2.24 17.80
C PRO A 100 -20.13 3.12 17.64
N LYS A 101 -20.23 4.38 18.07
CA LYS A 101 -19.10 5.33 18.01
C LYS A 101 -17.97 4.84 18.92
N GLY A 102 -16.86 4.39 18.31
CA GLY A 102 -15.69 3.86 19.03
C GLY A 102 -15.25 2.48 18.55
N THR A 103 -16.04 1.78 17.74
CA THR A 103 -15.56 0.56 17.07
C THR A 103 -14.40 0.88 16.12
N PRO A 104 -13.36 0.04 16.09
CA PRO A 104 -12.31 0.19 15.11
C PRO A 104 -12.89 0.05 13.70
N SER A 105 -12.32 0.77 12.73
CA SER A 105 -12.79 0.74 11.34
C SER A 105 -12.74 -0.69 10.78
N PRO A 106 -13.89 -1.31 10.44
CA PRO A 106 -13.91 -2.66 9.88
C PRO A 106 -13.11 -2.75 8.58
N ILE A 107 -13.13 -1.68 7.76
CA ILE A 107 -12.36 -1.60 6.52
C ILE A 107 -10.86 -1.74 6.78
N ARG A 108 -10.34 -1.03 7.79
CA ARG A 108 -8.92 -1.10 8.18
C ARG A 108 -8.53 -2.52 8.57
N GLU A 109 -9.41 -3.15 9.33
CA GLU A 109 -9.21 -4.49 9.89
C GLU A 109 -9.28 -5.59 8.84
N ILE A 110 -10.22 -5.50 7.90
CA ILE A 110 -10.29 -6.38 6.73
C ILE A 110 -9.02 -6.24 5.90
N CYS A 111 -8.59 -5.01 5.59
CA CYS A 111 -7.36 -4.78 4.81
C CYS A 111 -6.11 -5.33 5.51
N ALA A 112 -5.96 -5.08 6.82
CA ALA A 112 -4.82 -5.57 7.60
C ALA A 112 -4.78 -7.11 7.61
N THR A 113 -5.94 -7.73 7.84
CA THR A 113 -6.08 -9.20 7.88
C THR A 113 -5.82 -9.82 6.51
N PHE A 114 -6.32 -9.20 5.44
CA PHE A 114 -6.13 -9.69 4.08
C PHE A 114 -4.67 -9.62 3.64
N VAL A 115 -3.99 -8.49 3.87
CA VAL A 115 -2.56 -8.36 3.57
C VAL A 115 -1.75 -9.33 4.41
N GLY A 116 -2.03 -9.44 5.72
CA GLY A 116 -1.34 -10.39 6.59
C GLY A 116 -1.53 -11.85 6.17
N PHE A 117 -2.74 -12.22 5.75
CA PHE A 117 -3.03 -13.54 5.19
C PHE A 117 -2.21 -13.84 3.93
N LEU A 118 -2.15 -12.90 2.99
CA LEU A 118 -1.37 -13.07 1.75
C LEU A 118 0.14 -13.16 2.05
N VAL A 119 0.67 -12.33 2.95
CA VAL A 119 2.07 -12.37 3.38
C VAL A 119 2.44 -13.75 3.92
N GLU A 120 1.63 -14.30 4.83
CA GLU A 120 1.90 -15.61 5.44
C GLU A 120 1.82 -16.76 4.43
N LYS A 121 0.79 -16.77 3.58
CA LYS A 121 0.57 -17.87 2.61
C LYS A 121 1.50 -17.82 1.39
N ARG A 122 2.05 -16.66 1.06
CA ARG A 122 2.99 -16.47 -0.07
C ARG A 122 4.43 -16.31 0.37
N LYS A 123 4.72 -16.50 1.66
CA LYS A 123 6.08 -16.60 2.18
C LYS A 123 6.81 -17.79 1.54
N ARG A 124 8.08 -17.58 1.21
CA ARG A 124 9.01 -18.62 0.78
C ARG A 124 10.19 -18.63 1.73
N LYS A 125 10.74 -19.82 2.01
CA LYS A 125 11.92 -19.95 2.87
C LYS A 125 13.11 -19.23 2.22
N ASP A 126 13.86 -18.47 3.03
CA ASP A 126 15.11 -17.78 2.67
C ASP A 126 15.01 -16.71 1.56
N ILE A 127 13.80 -16.26 1.23
CA ILE A 127 13.50 -15.27 0.18
C ILE A 127 12.88 -14.03 0.80
N GLN A 128 13.39 -12.86 0.40
CA GLN A 128 12.89 -11.56 0.87
C GLN A 128 11.42 -11.36 0.45
N PHE A 129 10.58 -10.92 1.39
CA PHE A 129 9.21 -10.54 1.13
C PHE A 129 9.04 -9.03 1.30
N ILE A 130 8.45 -8.37 0.30
CA ILE A 130 8.26 -6.92 0.30
C ILE A 130 6.78 -6.62 0.15
N VAL A 131 6.21 -5.85 1.07
CA VAL A 131 4.91 -5.20 0.85
C VAL A 131 5.20 -3.78 0.36
N ASN A 132 4.58 -3.37 -0.73
CA ASN A 132 4.73 -2.04 -1.33
C ASN A 132 3.36 -1.43 -1.56
N LEU A 133 3.20 -0.16 -1.21
CA LEU A 133 2.02 0.62 -1.58
C LEU A 133 2.38 2.09 -1.73
N PHE A 134 1.53 2.81 -2.47
CA PHE A 134 1.51 4.26 -2.42
C PHE A 134 0.14 4.73 -1.93
N ALA A 135 0.14 5.75 -1.10
CA ALA A 135 -1.03 6.33 -0.47
C ALA A 135 -1.25 7.73 -1.04
N ARG A 136 -2.28 7.85 -1.88
CA ARG A 136 -2.77 9.12 -2.44
C ARG A 136 -4.28 9.15 -2.24
N ALA A 137 -4.85 10.25 -1.79
CA ALA A 137 -6.30 10.40 -1.72
C ALA A 137 -6.86 10.73 -3.11
N GLN A 138 -7.92 10.05 -3.49
CA GLN A 138 -8.78 10.38 -4.63
C GLN A 138 -10.22 10.11 -4.21
N ASP A 139 -11.17 10.79 -4.86
CA ASP A 139 -12.58 10.67 -4.52
C ASP A 139 -13.14 9.27 -4.77
N GLN A 140 -12.63 8.60 -5.81
CA GLN A 140 -13.02 7.24 -6.19
C GLN A 140 -11.90 6.54 -6.96
N TYR A 141 -11.70 5.26 -6.66
CA TYR A 141 -10.75 4.37 -7.32
C TYR A 141 -11.43 3.20 -8.00
N LEU A 142 -12.40 2.57 -7.32
CA LEU A 142 -13.07 1.35 -7.79
C LEU A 142 -14.58 1.51 -7.95
N PHE A 143 -15.20 2.44 -7.21
CA PHE A 143 -16.65 2.58 -7.17
C PHE A 143 -17.10 3.94 -7.72
N PRO A 144 -17.41 4.05 -9.02
CA PRO A 144 -17.90 5.29 -9.60
C PRO A 144 -19.22 5.76 -8.97
N GLY A 145 -19.35 7.07 -8.78
CA GLY A 145 -20.55 7.69 -8.19
C GLY A 145 -20.63 7.52 -6.67
N SER A 146 -19.76 6.71 -6.05
CA SER A 146 -19.76 6.54 -4.59
C SER A 146 -19.42 7.82 -3.81
N VAL A 147 -18.78 8.81 -4.46
CA VAL A 147 -18.51 10.14 -3.88
C VAL A 147 -19.80 10.91 -3.57
N ASP A 148 -20.86 10.70 -4.35
CA ASP A 148 -22.15 11.38 -4.14
C ASP A 148 -22.91 10.83 -2.93
N ASN A 149 -22.49 9.66 -2.42
CA ASN A 149 -23.05 9.07 -1.22
C ASN A 149 -22.53 9.80 0.02
N LYS A 150 -23.45 10.47 0.75
CA LYS A 150 -23.15 11.17 2.01
C LYS A 150 -22.55 10.27 3.10
N GLY A 151 -22.75 8.95 3.01
CA GLY A 151 -22.15 7.99 3.92
C GLY A 151 -20.65 7.71 3.65
N LYS A 152 -20.11 8.12 2.50
CA LYS A 152 -18.70 7.94 2.15
C LYS A 152 -17.87 9.06 2.77
N HIS A 153 -16.94 8.68 3.65
CA HIS A 153 -15.96 9.61 4.21
C HIS A 153 -14.62 9.45 3.49
N VAL A 154 -14.30 10.38 2.59
CA VAL A 154 -13.01 10.41 1.90
C VAL A 154 -11.96 11.02 2.83
N LEU A 155 -10.85 10.32 3.02
CA LEU A 155 -9.71 10.82 3.81
C LEU A 155 -8.89 11.80 2.97
N ASP A 156 -8.28 12.79 3.63
CA ASP A 156 -7.24 13.63 3.04
C ASP A 156 -5.96 12.84 2.79
N ASP A 157 -5.04 13.36 1.98
CA ASP A 157 -3.78 12.67 1.65
C ASP A 157 -3.00 12.30 2.92
N ARG A 158 -2.87 13.23 3.87
CA ARG A 158 -2.19 13.01 5.16
C ARG A 158 -2.91 11.96 6.02
N GLY A 159 -4.24 12.02 6.10
CA GLY A 159 -5.05 11.05 6.82
C GLY A 159 -4.96 9.65 6.23
N LEU A 160 -4.90 9.53 4.90
CA LEU A 160 -4.79 8.25 4.20
C LEU A 160 -3.41 7.61 4.42
N ILE A 161 -2.32 8.39 4.36
CA ILE A 161 -0.98 7.90 4.70
C ILE A 161 -0.96 7.34 6.13
N LYS A 162 -1.49 8.10 7.09
CA LYS A 162 -1.61 7.67 8.50
C LYS A 162 -2.49 6.43 8.65
N TRP A 163 -3.55 6.31 7.85
CA TRP A 163 -4.44 5.16 7.84
C TRP A 163 -3.71 3.90 7.36
N TRP A 164 -2.97 3.97 6.26
CA TRP A 164 -2.17 2.84 5.76
C TRP A 164 -1.07 2.42 6.73
N CYS A 165 -0.36 3.37 7.35
CA CYS A 165 0.62 3.03 8.38
C CYS A 165 -0.01 2.25 9.54
N ARG A 166 -1.26 2.56 9.91
CA ARG A 166 -2.03 1.81 10.93
C ARG A 166 -2.55 0.45 10.45
N VAL A 167 -2.85 0.30 9.16
CA VAL A 167 -3.21 -1.00 8.54
C VAL A 167 -2.01 -1.95 8.58
N LEU A 168 -0.82 -1.42 8.34
CA LEU A 168 0.43 -2.17 8.25
C LEU A 168 1.11 -2.38 9.61
N ASP A 169 0.80 -1.56 10.62
CA ASP A 169 1.31 -1.65 12.00
C ASP A 169 1.28 -3.08 12.61
N PRO A 170 0.18 -3.86 12.48
CA PRO A 170 0.12 -5.21 13.03
C PRO A 170 1.11 -6.17 12.37
N LEU A 171 1.52 -5.89 11.13
CA LEU A 171 2.52 -6.67 10.39
C LEU A 171 3.95 -6.31 10.79
N LEU A 172 4.17 -5.19 11.49
CA LEU A 172 5.46 -4.78 12.03
C LEU A 172 5.58 -5.01 13.54
N GLY A 173 4.50 -5.43 14.18
CA GLY A 173 4.45 -5.68 15.62
C GLY A 173 5.52 -6.69 16.06
N PRO A 174 5.89 -6.71 17.36
CA PRO A 174 6.93 -7.59 17.86
C PRO A 174 6.53 -9.02 17.49
N ALA A 175 7.32 -9.66 16.62
CA ALA A 175 7.23 -11.08 16.39
C ALA A 175 7.19 -11.73 17.78
N PRO A 176 6.16 -12.55 18.10
CA PRO A 176 6.14 -13.21 19.38
C PRO A 176 7.47 -13.95 19.49
N LYS A 177 8.23 -13.69 20.58
CA LYS A 177 9.47 -14.40 20.93
C LYS A 177 9.17 -15.87 21.31
N SER A 178 8.18 -16.47 20.67
CA SER A 178 7.92 -17.91 20.64
C SER A 178 8.70 -18.51 19.48
N VAL A 179 9.04 -19.78 19.60
CA VAL A 179 9.91 -20.61 18.74
C VAL A 179 9.54 -20.63 17.24
N GLU A 180 8.47 -19.95 16.83
CA GLU A 180 7.98 -19.77 15.45
C GLU A 180 7.73 -18.28 15.14
N SER A 181 8.77 -17.44 15.19
CA SER A 181 8.68 -16.07 14.67
C SER A 181 8.26 -16.11 13.18
N PRO A 182 7.23 -15.37 12.74
CA PRO A 182 6.81 -15.36 11.33
C PRO A 182 7.90 -14.81 10.37
N TRP A 183 8.85 -14.02 10.88
CA TRP A 183 9.99 -13.45 10.17
C TRP A 183 11.16 -13.22 11.13
N GLU A 184 12.39 -13.26 10.62
CA GLU A 184 13.62 -13.00 11.38
C GLU A 184 13.83 -11.50 11.60
N SER A 185 13.45 -10.69 10.61
CA SER A 185 13.49 -9.23 10.67
C SER A 185 12.30 -8.63 9.90
N SER A 186 11.73 -7.55 10.44
CA SER A 186 10.71 -6.75 9.77
C SER A 186 11.01 -5.27 9.97
N LYS A 187 11.18 -4.53 8.87
CA LYS A 187 11.39 -3.09 8.90
C LYS A 187 10.39 -2.39 7.98
N GLY A 188 9.75 -1.35 8.48
CA GLY A 188 8.86 -0.48 7.72
C GLY A 188 9.63 0.72 7.20
N TYR A 189 9.34 1.14 5.99
CA TYR A 189 9.95 2.29 5.33
C TYR A 189 8.87 3.20 4.80
N ILE A 190 9.06 4.50 4.95
CA ILE A 190 8.14 5.50 4.41
C ILE A 190 8.89 6.71 3.88
N VAL A 191 8.49 7.14 2.68
CA VAL A 191 8.94 8.38 2.06
C VAL A 191 7.71 9.17 1.64
N VAL A 192 7.67 10.45 2.04
CA VAL A 192 6.68 11.41 1.57
C VAL A 192 7.46 12.56 0.95
N PRO A 193 7.55 12.64 -0.39
CA PRO A 193 8.29 13.69 -1.07
C PRO A 193 7.83 15.07 -0.64
N GLY A 194 8.79 15.96 -0.37
CA GLY A 194 8.52 17.32 0.09
C GLY A 194 8.28 17.45 1.60
N LEU A 195 8.27 16.36 2.36
CA LEU A 195 8.18 16.39 3.83
C LEU A 195 9.48 15.93 4.48
N GLU A 196 9.84 16.62 5.55
CA GLU A 196 10.99 16.25 6.38
C GLU A 196 10.69 15.01 7.25
N PRO A 197 11.71 14.18 7.56
CA PRO A 197 11.54 12.94 8.34
C PRO A 197 10.81 13.12 9.68
N ASN A 198 11.01 14.25 10.36
CA ASN A 198 10.36 14.55 11.63
C ASN A 198 8.83 14.71 11.50
N GLU A 199 8.37 15.24 10.37
CA GLU A 199 6.93 15.36 10.10
C GLU A 199 6.32 14.01 9.75
N ILE A 200 7.09 13.17 9.03
CA ILE A 200 6.69 11.80 8.68
C ILE A 200 6.55 10.94 9.94
N ARG A 201 7.44 11.12 10.93
CA ARG A 201 7.35 10.47 12.24
C ARG A 201 6.04 10.78 12.99
N ALA A 202 5.46 11.96 12.79
CA ALA A 202 4.17 12.28 13.39
C ALA A 202 2.99 11.51 12.74
N MET A 203 3.20 10.95 11.54
CA MET A 203 2.21 10.16 10.80
C MET A 203 2.30 8.66 11.08
N THR A 204 3.44 8.17 11.56
CA THR A 204 3.62 6.77 11.94
C THR A 204 3.03 6.45 13.33
N PRO A 205 2.58 5.21 13.57
CA PRO A 205 2.16 4.78 14.90
C PRO A 205 3.31 4.80 15.90
N ARG A 206 3.09 5.41 17.08
CA ARG A 206 4.11 5.47 18.15
C ARG A 206 4.55 4.10 18.67
N ARG A 207 3.69 3.08 18.53
CA ARG A 207 3.94 1.73 19.07
C ARG A 207 5.11 1.04 18.38
N THR A 208 5.27 1.26 17.08
CA THR A 208 6.30 0.59 16.26
C THR A 208 7.31 1.59 15.70
N ASP A 209 7.47 2.77 16.32
CA ASP A 209 8.34 3.83 15.81
C ASP A 209 9.78 3.35 15.58
N ALA A 210 10.27 2.44 16.44
CA ALA A 210 11.58 1.80 16.30
C ALA A 210 11.71 0.86 15.09
N ALA A 211 10.59 0.38 14.53
CA ALA A 211 10.57 -0.48 13.34
C ALA A 211 10.41 0.33 12.03
N TRP A 212 10.13 1.64 12.13
CA TRP A 212 9.96 2.52 10.96
C TRP A 212 11.25 3.31 10.68
N GLU A 213 11.76 3.19 9.46
CA GLU A 213 12.84 4.01 8.91
C GLU A 213 12.24 5.05 7.93
N PHE A 214 12.58 6.33 8.10
CA PHE A 214 12.06 7.43 7.28
C PHE A 214 12.93 7.65 6.03
N THR A 215 13.14 6.57 5.27
CA THR A 215 13.97 6.54 4.06
C THR A 215 13.43 5.50 3.07
N HIS A 216 14.01 5.41 1.89
CA HIS A 216 13.65 4.40 0.89
C HIS A 216 14.56 3.15 0.98
N PRO A 217 14.01 1.93 0.90
CA PRO A 217 14.79 0.69 0.94
C PRO A 217 15.24 0.21 -0.45
N LEU A 218 15.16 1.06 -1.49
CA LEU A 218 15.36 0.64 -2.89
C LEU A 218 16.72 -0.05 -3.14
N GLU A 219 17.77 0.41 -2.48
CA GLU A 219 19.10 -0.22 -2.55
C GLU A 219 19.13 -1.59 -1.86
N ARG A 220 18.43 -1.76 -0.73
CA ARG A 220 18.37 -3.02 0.03
C ARG A 220 17.54 -4.10 -0.67
N ILE A 221 16.44 -3.67 -1.30
CA ILE A 221 15.48 -4.54 -1.99
C ILE A 221 16.01 -4.99 -3.35
N SER A 222 16.72 -4.12 -4.06
CA SER A 222 17.21 -4.47 -5.39
C SER A 222 18.43 -5.38 -5.30
N HIS A 223 18.31 -6.60 -5.83
CA HIS A 223 19.44 -7.54 -5.92
C HIS A 223 20.60 -6.98 -6.75
N TYR A 224 20.34 -6.05 -7.68
CA TYR A 224 21.38 -5.42 -8.47
C TYR A 224 22.40 -4.67 -7.61
N TYR A 225 21.96 -4.05 -6.51
CA TYR A 225 22.87 -3.34 -5.60
C TYR A 225 23.89 -4.28 -4.94
N ARG A 226 23.51 -5.54 -4.72
CA ARG A 226 24.39 -6.56 -4.12
C ARG A 226 25.31 -7.21 -5.15
N GLU A 227 24.92 -7.20 -6.42
CA GLU A 227 25.62 -7.91 -7.50
C GLU A 227 26.54 -7.02 -8.33
N PHE A 228 26.42 -5.68 -8.26
CA PHE A 228 27.14 -4.74 -9.11
C PHE A 228 27.89 -3.67 -8.31
N ASP A 229 29.02 -3.20 -8.84
CA ASP A 229 29.83 -2.13 -8.23
C ASP A 229 29.06 -0.81 -8.08
N TRP A 230 28.18 -0.53 -9.05
CA TRP A 230 27.32 0.64 -9.12
C TRP A 230 26.10 0.26 -9.96
N VAL A 231 24.94 0.85 -9.64
CA VAL A 231 23.69 0.57 -10.36
C VAL A 231 22.99 1.89 -10.70
N PRO A 232 22.59 2.11 -11.97
CA PRO A 232 21.80 3.28 -12.33
C PRO A 232 20.46 3.33 -11.56
N PRO A 233 20.01 4.51 -11.11
CA PRO A 233 18.76 4.65 -10.33
C PRO A 233 17.54 3.98 -10.96
N ARG A 234 17.42 3.98 -12.29
CA ARG A 234 16.33 3.33 -13.03
C ARG A 234 16.18 1.83 -12.76
N CYS A 235 17.27 1.14 -12.42
CA CYS A 235 17.26 -0.30 -12.15
C CYS A 235 16.88 -0.62 -10.69
N LEU A 236 16.84 0.41 -9.82
CA LEU A 236 16.50 0.27 -8.40
C LEU A 236 15.02 0.59 -8.13
N ILE A 237 14.37 1.34 -9.02
CA ILE A 237 12.97 1.76 -8.86
C ILE A 237 12.03 0.71 -9.50
N PRO A 238 11.16 0.06 -8.71
CA PRO A 238 10.21 -0.93 -9.20
C PRO A 238 9.07 -0.27 -10.01
N HIS A 239 8.67 -0.93 -11.09
CA HIS A 239 7.59 -0.52 -12.00
C HIS A 239 6.25 -1.15 -11.64
N PHE A 240 5.39 -0.39 -10.97
CA PHE A 240 4.01 -0.80 -10.72
C PHE A 240 3.01 -0.08 -11.63
N PRO A 241 1.86 -0.70 -11.92
CA PRO A 241 0.78 -0.07 -12.67
C PRO A 241 0.17 1.09 -11.89
N ASP A 242 -0.24 2.15 -12.60
CA ASP A 242 -0.92 3.34 -12.06
C ASP A 242 -0.15 4.07 -10.93
N ASP A 243 1.17 3.90 -10.86
CA ASP A 243 2.01 4.44 -9.80
C ASP A 243 2.72 5.75 -10.21
N PRO A 244 2.64 6.83 -9.42
CA PRO A 244 3.36 8.08 -9.70
C PRO A 244 4.87 7.90 -9.89
N LYS A 245 5.51 6.98 -9.15
CA LYS A 245 6.96 6.74 -9.29
C LYS A 245 7.30 6.04 -10.60
N SER A 246 6.45 5.11 -11.06
CA SER A 246 6.60 4.46 -12.37
C SER A 246 6.43 5.48 -13.49
N ARG A 247 5.38 6.31 -13.43
CA ARG A 247 5.13 7.36 -14.41
C ARG A 247 6.31 8.32 -14.53
N PHE A 248 6.85 8.81 -13.40
CA PHE A 248 8.00 9.70 -13.44
C PHE A 248 9.25 9.03 -14.01
N ARG A 249 9.47 7.75 -13.66
CA ARG A 249 10.55 6.94 -14.21
C ARG A 249 10.44 6.79 -15.73
N ASP A 250 9.23 6.57 -16.25
CA ASP A 250 8.99 6.40 -17.68
C ASP A 250 9.23 7.71 -18.44
N GLU A 251 8.82 8.86 -17.89
CA GLU A 251 9.13 10.18 -18.46
C GLU A 251 10.65 10.42 -18.53
N LEU A 252 11.40 10.04 -17.48
CA LEU A 252 12.86 10.13 -17.48
C LEU A 252 13.52 9.17 -18.49
N ASP A 253 12.96 7.98 -18.66
CA ASP A 253 13.40 7.01 -19.67
C ASP A 253 13.13 7.55 -21.10
N GLU A 254 11.99 8.21 -21.35
CA GLU A 254 11.66 8.87 -22.61
C GLU A 254 12.60 10.05 -22.92
N GLU A 255 12.85 10.91 -21.94
CA GLU A 255 13.82 12.01 -22.06
C GLU A 255 15.23 11.49 -22.40
N ALA A 256 15.61 10.36 -21.81
CA ALA A 256 16.93 9.76 -21.95
C ALA A 256 17.07 8.85 -23.17
N ALA A 257 15.98 8.40 -23.81
CA ALA A 257 15.97 7.37 -24.86
C ALA A 257 16.90 7.70 -26.06
N SER A 258 17.04 8.97 -26.41
CA SER A 258 17.91 9.45 -27.50
C SER A 258 19.40 9.56 -27.11
N SER A 259 19.74 9.42 -25.83
CA SER A 259 21.08 9.68 -25.31
C SER A 259 22.01 8.49 -25.47
N GLN A 260 23.25 8.76 -25.82
CA GLN A 260 24.29 7.72 -25.81
C GLN A 260 24.54 7.16 -24.40
N ALA A 261 24.41 7.99 -23.36
CA ALA A 261 24.53 7.59 -21.96
C ALA A 261 23.45 6.57 -21.54
N MET A 262 22.24 6.65 -22.10
CA MET A 262 21.18 5.67 -21.83
C MET A 262 21.53 4.30 -22.44
N LYS A 263 22.11 4.29 -23.64
CA LYS A 263 22.50 3.06 -24.33
C LYS A 263 23.70 2.37 -23.68
N THR A 264 24.66 3.13 -23.17
CA THR A 264 25.90 2.59 -22.59
C THR A 264 25.79 2.36 -21.08
N GLN A 265 25.30 3.35 -20.34
CA GLN A 265 25.28 3.36 -18.87
C GLN A 265 23.87 3.17 -18.29
N GLY A 266 22.82 3.40 -19.07
CA GLY A 266 21.45 3.39 -18.56
C GLY A 266 21.17 4.53 -17.58
N SER A 267 21.87 5.67 -17.70
CA SER A 267 21.62 6.83 -16.85
C SER A 267 20.61 7.78 -17.48
N TRP A 268 19.86 8.49 -16.63
CA TRP A 268 19.05 9.62 -17.06
C TRP A 268 19.89 10.87 -17.30
N LYS A 269 19.31 11.85 -18.00
CA LYS A 269 19.95 13.15 -18.28
C LYS A 269 19.94 14.06 -17.04
N SER A 270 18.76 14.23 -16.46
CA SER A 270 18.46 15.15 -15.36
C SER A 270 18.76 14.52 -14.00
N VAL A 271 18.36 13.27 -13.79
CA VAL A 271 18.44 12.59 -12.49
C VAL A 271 19.60 11.59 -12.45
N LYS A 272 20.57 11.82 -11.55
CA LYS A 272 21.80 11.00 -11.42
C LYS A 272 21.80 10.08 -10.19
N THR A 273 21.09 10.45 -9.14
CA THR A 273 21.05 9.72 -7.85
C THR A 273 19.60 9.44 -7.44
N LEU A 274 19.42 8.49 -6.52
CA LEU A 274 18.10 8.21 -5.94
C LEU A 274 17.58 9.39 -5.11
N ASP A 275 18.44 10.07 -4.36
CA ASP A 275 18.02 11.25 -3.57
C ASP A 275 17.45 12.35 -4.49
N MET A 276 18.14 12.63 -5.60
CA MET A 276 17.67 13.62 -6.58
C MET A 276 16.39 13.15 -7.29
N PHE A 277 16.17 11.83 -7.45
CA PHE A 277 14.89 11.32 -7.93
C PHE A 277 13.75 11.68 -6.97
N TRP A 278 13.92 11.45 -5.67
CA TRP A 278 12.88 11.76 -4.68
C TRP A 278 12.67 13.26 -4.47
N GLU A 279 13.74 14.06 -4.56
CA GLU A 279 13.66 15.53 -4.55
C GLU A 279 12.86 16.04 -5.75
N MET A 280 13.20 15.59 -6.96
CA MET A 280 12.46 15.98 -8.17
C MET A 280 11.02 15.47 -8.15
N MET A 281 10.76 14.34 -7.50
CA MET A 281 9.42 13.78 -7.38
C MET A 281 8.49 14.64 -6.50
N ALA A 282 9.04 15.42 -5.56
CA ALA A 282 8.26 16.38 -4.77
C ALA A 282 7.63 17.51 -5.62
N TYR A 283 8.24 17.85 -6.76
CA TYR A 283 7.72 18.89 -7.66
C TYR A 283 6.67 18.38 -8.65
N ARG A 284 6.33 17.09 -8.61
CA ARG A 284 5.37 16.47 -9.51
C ARG A 284 3.94 16.80 -9.08
N GLN A 285 2.99 16.77 -10.02
CA GLN A 285 1.61 17.17 -9.72
C GLN A 285 0.93 16.30 -8.67
N GLU A 286 1.38 15.06 -8.51
CA GLU A 286 0.91 14.12 -7.50
C GLU A 286 1.39 14.45 -6.07
N CYS A 287 2.42 15.29 -5.94
CA CYS A 287 3.09 15.63 -4.68
C CYS A 287 3.21 17.15 -4.43
N SER A 288 2.65 17.98 -5.31
CA SER A 288 2.71 19.45 -5.23
C SER A 288 1.31 20.07 -5.22
N SER A 289 1.24 21.39 -5.07
CA SER A 289 -0.03 22.15 -5.02
C SER A 289 -1.03 21.65 -3.96
N GLY A 290 -0.53 21.31 -2.76
CA GLY A 290 -1.35 20.84 -1.65
C GLY A 290 -1.73 19.37 -1.70
N ARG A 291 -1.26 18.62 -2.71
CA ARG A 291 -1.37 17.16 -2.77
C ARG A 291 -0.16 16.50 -2.14
N MET A 292 -0.36 15.36 -1.49
CA MET A 292 0.72 14.56 -0.91
C MET A 292 0.55 13.10 -1.32
N THR A 293 1.66 12.44 -1.66
CA THR A 293 1.68 11.00 -1.90
C THR A 293 2.71 10.34 -0.99
N GLY A 294 2.29 9.37 -0.18
CA GLY A 294 3.21 8.60 0.67
C GLY A 294 3.56 7.27 0.04
N PHE A 295 4.85 6.95 -0.05
CA PHE A 295 5.34 5.66 -0.52
C PHE A 295 5.76 4.84 0.68
N ILE A 296 5.21 3.64 0.81
CA ILE A 296 5.39 2.79 1.98
C ILE A 296 5.89 1.42 1.53
N TRP A 297 6.92 0.92 2.21
CA TRP A 297 7.43 -0.43 2.03
C TRP A 297 7.53 -1.14 3.37
N LEU A 298 7.16 -2.42 3.42
CA LEU A 298 7.55 -3.32 4.51
C LEU A 298 8.51 -4.34 3.93
N VAL A 299 9.69 -4.46 4.53
CA VAL A 299 10.70 -5.45 4.12
C VAL A 299 10.81 -6.49 5.23
N PHE A 300 10.54 -7.73 4.86
CA PHE A 300 10.67 -8.90 5.72
C PHE A 300 11.85 -9.76 5.29
N ASP A 301 12.51 -10.37 6.27
CA ASP A 301 13.66 -11.26 6.09
C ASP A 301 14.76 -10.55 5.26
N ASP A 302 15.12 -9.33 5.68
CA ASP A 302 16.24 -8.60 5.08
C ASP A 302 17.54 -9.25 5.54
N LYS A 303 18.24 -9.87 4.58
CA LYS A 303 19.64 -10.26 4.76
C LYS A 303 20.46 -8.98 4.69
N GLU A 304 20.67 -8.31 5.83
CA GLU A 304 21.68 -7.25 5.90
C GLU A 304 23.01 -7.82 5.37
N PRO A 305 23.76 -7.08 4.55
CA PRO A 305 25.11 -7.50 4.19
C PRO A 305 25.90 -7.60 5.50
N GLU A 306 26.35 -8.82 5.84
CA GLU A 306 27.36 -9.04 6.86
C GLU A 306 28.45 -7.98 6.66
N PRO A 307 28.74 -7.12 7.67
CA PRO A 307 29.91 -6.26 7.58
C PRO A 307 31.07 -7.22 7.38
N ALA A 308 31.82 -7.05 6.28
CA ALA A 308 32.94 -7.91 5.94
C ALA A 308 33.70 -8.26 7.21
N ALA A 309 33.58 -9.52 7.66
CA ALA A 309 34.34 -10.00 8.80
C ALA A 309 35.79 -9.67 8.47
N ASN A 310 36.40 -8.83 9.31
CA ASN A 310 37.81 -8.49 9.20
C ASN A 310 38.60 -9.80 9.16
N GLU A 311 39.00 -10.24 7.97
CA GLU A 311 40.13 -11.15 7.85
C GLU A 311 41.33 -10.37 8.39
N SER A 312 41.67 -10.71 9.62
CA SER A 312 42.83 -10.22 10.35
C SER A 312 44.10 -10.62 9.60
N PHE A 313 44.55 -9.77 8.68
CA PHE A 313 45.94 -9.75 8.27
C PHE A 313 46.75 -9.05 9.38
N PRO A 314 47.74 -9.70 10.00
CA PRO A 314 48.55 -9.07 11.03
C PRO A 314 49.33 -7.91 10.43
N SER A 315 49.15 -6.76 11.05
CA SER A 315 49.77 -5.48 10.75
C SER A 315 51.21 -5.40 11.25
N THR A 316 52.08 -4.81 10.43
CA THR A 316 53.26 -4.07 10.93
C THR A 316 53.44 -2.80 10.10
N ASN A 317 52.99 -1.67 10.66
CA ASN A 317 53.68 -0.36 10.77
C ASN A 317 52.66 0.81 10.86
N PRO A 318 52.81 1.78 11.80
CA PRO A 318 51.91 2.93 11.97
C PRO A 318 52.52 4.22 11.33
N PRO A 319 51.90 5.42 11.44
CA PRO A 319 50.93 5.95 10.49
C PRO A 319 51.41 7.24 9.80
N SER A 320 50.92 7.48 8.58
CA SER A 320 50.93 8.81 7.96
C SER A 320 49.50 9.15 7.55
N THR A 321 48.94 10.18 8.18
CA THR A 321 47.65 10.77 7.80
C THR A 321 47.76 11.45 6.45
N PRO A 322 46.76 11.26 5.58
CA PRO A 322 46.24 12.42 4.89
C PRO A 322 44.74 12.60 5.13
N LYS A 323 44.44 13.86 5.37
CA LYS A 323 43.17 14.54 5.60
C LYS A 323 42.00 13.95 4.81
N ALA A 324 40.87 13.84 5.53
CA ALA A 324 39.54 13.53 5.02
C ALA A 324 39.26 14.21 3.66
N ARG A 325 39.32 13.41 2.58
CA ARG A 325 38.65 13.75 1.33
C ARG A 325 37.22 13.22 1.44
N ARG A 326 36.31 14.17 1.66
CA ARG A 326 34.87 14.06 1.45
C ARG A 326 34.64 13.30 0.13
N ILE A 327 34.13 12.08 0.19
CA ILE A 327 33.74 11.29 -0.98
C ILE A 327 32.60 12.07 -1.65
N THR A 328 32.96 12.84 -2.67
CA THR A 328 32.01 13.31 -3.66
C THR A 328 31.64 12.08 -4.48
N GLN A 329 30.42 11.58 -4.30
CA GLN A 329 29.87 10.50 -5.12
C GLN A 329 29.69 11.03 -6.55
N ILE A 330 30.76 10.96 -7.33
CA ILE A 330 30.74 11.19 -8.77
C ILE A 330 30.32 9.85 -9.38
N THR A 331 29.16 9.82 -10.05
CA THR A 331 28.74 8.69 -10.88
C THR A 331 29.90 8.29 -11.81
N PRO A 332 30.42 7.05 -11.76
CA PRO A 332 31.52 6.65 -12.62
C PRO A 332 31.06 6.65 -14.09
N THR A 333 31.93 7.09 -15.00
CA THR A 333 31.70 7.12 -16.46
C THR A 333 31.77 5.74 -17.12
N THR A 334 31.83 4.67 -16.34
CA THR A 334 32.01 3.29 -16.80
C THR A 334 30.73 2.46 -16.68
N THR A 335 30.61 1.41 -17.49
CA THR A 335 29.48 0.49 -17.44
C THR A 335 29.47 -0.29 -16.11
N PRO A 336 28.31 -0.52 -15.49
CA PRO A 336 28.23 -1.25 -14.23
C PRO A 336 28.77 -2.68 -14.41
N ARG A 337 29.73 -3.08 -13.57
CA ARG A 337 30.38 -4.39 -13.62
C ARG A 337 29.85 -5.27 -12.50
N LYS A 338 29.59 -6.53 -12.82
CA LYS A 338 29.12 -7.54 -11.86
C LYS A 338 30.26 -7.92 -10.90
N LEU A 339 30.06 -7.68 -9.60
CA LEU A 339 30.98 -8.00 -8.49
C LEU A 339 31.29 -9.49 -8.42
N PHE A 340 30.26 -10.31 -8.62
CA PHE A 340 30.37 -11.76 -8.66
C PHE A 340 30.03 -12.24 -10.07
N PRO A 341 31.02 -12.33 -10.97
CA PRO A 341 30.79 -12.96 -12.26
C PRO A 341 30.36 -14.40 -11.97
N SER A 342 29.11 -14.75 -12.32
CA SER A 342 28.69 -16.14 -12.29
C SER A 342 29.73 -16.92 -13.07
N LYS A 343 30.35 -17.95 -12.47
CA LYS A 343 31.22 -18.89 -13.18
C LYS A 343 30.52 -19.15 -14.52
N LYS A 344 31.11 -18.66 -15.61
CA LYS A 344 30.64 -19.02 -16.94
C LYS A 344 30.72 -20.54 -16.92
N GLN A 345 29.57 -21.21 -16.84
CA GLN A 345 29.52 -22.56 -17.33
C GLN A 345 30.12 -22.45 -18.73
N PRO A 346 31.19 -23.21 -19.04
CA PRO A 346 31.80 -23.14 -20.36
C PRO A 346 30.67 -23.25 -21.35
N ASP A 347 30.59 -22.26 -22.25
CA ASP A 347 29.57 -22.18 -23.28
C ASP A 347 29.29 -23.59 -23.76
N THR A 348 28.11 -24.11 -23.42
CA THR A 348 27.70 -25.38 -23.99
C THR A 348 27.74 -25.14 -25.48
N LYS A 349 28.72 -25.78 -26.14
CA LYS A 349 29.02 -25.68 -27.56
C LYS A 349 27.72 -25.41 -28.30
N PRO A 350 27.66 -24.43 -29.21
CA PRO A 350 26.41 -24.08 -29.89
C PRO A 350 25.77 -25.38 -30.35
N LYS A 351 24.61 -25.74 -29.77
CA LYS A 351 23.89 -26.94 -30.18
C LYS A 351 23.75 -26.79 -31.69
N LYS A 352 24.47 -27.62 -32.45
CA LYS A 352 24.36 -27.66 -33.91
C LYS A 352 22.86 -27.64 -34.18
N LYS A 353 22.37 -26.56 -34.80
CA LYS A 353 21.00 -26.53 -35.30
C LYS A 353 20.89 -27.79 -36.16
N LYS A 354 20.19 -28.81 -35.68
CA LYS A 354 19.86 -29.97 -36.52
C LYS A 354 19.17 -29.34 -37.72
N GLN A 355 19.81 -29.38 -38.89
CA GLN A 355 19.17 -28.98 -40.13
C GLN A 355 17.85 -29.73 -40.15
N LYS A 356 16.73 -28.99 -40.16
CA LYS A 356 15.41 -29.59 -40.23
C LYS A 356 15.43 -30.45 -41.49
N LYS A 357 15.33 -31.77 -41.34
CA LYS A 357 15.19 -32.68 -42.49
C LYS A 357 13.99 -32.16 -43.29
N LYS A 358 14.16 -31.93 -44.60
CA LYS A 358 13.04 -31.58 -45.47
C LYS A 358 12.01 -32.70 -45.33
N LEU A 359 10.83 -32.35 -44.83
CA LEU A 359 9.71 -33.29 -44.69
C LEU A 359 9.32 -33.70 -46.11
N THR A 360 9.70 -34.91 -46.50
CA THR A 360 9.39 -35.50 -47.79
C THR A 360 8.45 -36.67 -47.54
N GLY A 361 7.30 -36.66 -48.21
CA GLY A 361 6.25 -37.66 -48.04
C GLY A 361 4.85 -37.07 -48.20
N PRO A 362 3.82 -37.91 -48.37
CA PRO A 362 2.43 -37.49 -48.46
C PRO A 362 2.02 -36.67 -47.22
N ILE A 363 1.46 -35.48 -47.42
CA ILE A 363 0.95 -34.65 -46.33
C ILE A 363 -0.29 -35.34 -45.77
N ILE A 364 -0.18 -35.95 -44.59
CA ILE A 364 -1.34 -36.48 -43.87
C ILE A 364 -2.09 -35.28 -43.28
N PRO A 365 -3.29 -34.93 -43.78
CA PRO A 365 -4.04 -33.82 -43.22
C PRO A 365 -4.41 -34.17 -41.77
N ARG A 366 -3.97 -33.33 -40.83
CA ARG A 366 -4.47 -33.45 -39.46
C ARG A 366 -5.94 -33.06 -39.48
N LYS A 367 -6.80 -33.93 -38.95
CA LYS A 367 -8.20 -33.58 -38.72
C LYS A 367 -8.24 -32.31 -37.84
N PRO A 368 -9.06 -31.30 -38.18
CA PRO A 368 -9.18 -30.11 -37.36
C PRO A 368 -9.57 -30.53 -35.94
N GLN A 369 -8.72 -30.22 -34.96
CA GLN A 369 -9.13 -30.33 -33.57
C GLN A 369 -10.24 -29.31 -33.36
N ILE A 370 -11.48 -29.80 -33.27
CA ILE A 370 -12.61 -29.01 -32.79
C ILE A 370 -12.16 -28.48 -31.43
N LYS A 371 -12.12 -27.15 -31.29
CA LYS A 371 -11.84 -26.47 -30.01
C LYS A 371 -12.97 -26.84 -29.06
N ARG A 372 -12.90 -28.02 -28.44
CA ARG A 372 -13.69 -28.35 -27.27
C ARG A 372 -13.39 -27.26 -26.24
N ALA A 373 -14.43 -26.78 -25.56
CA ALA A 373 -14.38 -25.70 -24.58
C ALA A 373 -13.05 -25.73 -23.83
N LYS A 374 -12.33 -24.60 -23.79
CA LYS A 374 -11.01 -24.47 -23.16
C LYS A 374 -11.04 -25.26 -21.85
N HIS A 375 -10.37 -26.41 -21.80
CA HIS A 375 -10.22 -27.13 -20.53
C HIS A 375 -9.59 -26.12 -19.55
N ASN A 376 -10.13 -26.01 -18.33
CA ASN A 376 -9.65 -25.06 -17.34
C ASN A 376 -8.28 -25.50 -16.79
N TYR A 377 -7.24 -25.45 -17.62
CA TYR A 377 -5.83 -25.68 -17.25
C TYR A 377 -5.27 -24.61 -16.29
N LEU A 378 -6.13 -23.73 -15.75
CA LEU A 378 -5.75 -22.71 -14.77
C LEU A 378 -5.20 -23.38 -13.50
N LEU A 379 -5.78 -24.51 -13.10
CA LEU A 379 -5.42 -25.26 -11.89
C LEU A 379 -4.25 -26.23 -12.09
N ASP A 380 -3.94 -26.60 -13.33
CA ASP A 380 -2.89 -27.58 -13.68
C ASP A 380 -1.46 -27.02 -13.57
N ARG A 381 -1.31 -25.76 -13.12
CA ARG A 381 0.01 -25.17 -12.90
C ARG A 381 0.65 -25.75 -11.65
N PRO A 382 1.97 -25.98 -11.67
CA PRO A 382 2.67 -26.54 -10.52
C PRO A 382 2.52 -25.59 -9.32
N ALA A 383 2.17 -26.16 -8.17
CA ALA A 383 1.94 -25.39 -6.94
C ALA A 383 3.23 -24.73 -6.44
N ASN A 384 4.40 -25.33 -6.63
CA ASN A 384 5.69 -24.76 -6.24
C ASN A 384 6.67 -24.81 -7.41
N THR A 385 7.34 -23.71 -7.66
CA THR A 385 8.46 -23.61 -8.61
C THR A 385 9.60 -22.81 -7.97
N ALA A 386 10.76 -22.77 -8.62
CA ALA A 386 11.86 -21.90 -8.20
C ALA A 386 11.49 -20.40 -8.17
N TYR A 387 10.44 -20.00 -8.91
CA TYR A 387 10.05 -18.61 -9.07
C TYR A 387 8.82 -18.21 -8.27
N TYR A 388 7.91 -19.14 -7.97
CA TYR A 388 6.66 -18.83 -7.26
C TYR A 388 6.17 -20.01 -6.42
N SER A 389 5.49 -19.70 -5.31
CA SER A 389 4.73 -20.65 -4.48
C SER A 389 3.23 -20.31 -4.56
N TRP A 390 2.50 -21.10 -5.34
CA TRP A 390 1.06 -20.99 -5.56
C TRP A 390 0.31 -22.11 -4.85
N THR A 391 0.41 -22.10 -3.52
CA THR A 391 -0.30 -23.04 -2.63
C THR A 391 -1.82 -22.85 -2.71
N PRO A 392 -2.63 -23.92 -2.67
CA PRO A 392 -4.10 -23.84 -2.70
C PRO A 392 -4.69 -22.95 -1.61
N GLU A 393 -4.08 -22.96 -0.42
CA GLU A 393 -4.57 -22.23 0.76
C GLU A 393 -4.53 -20.70 0.62
N GLY A 394 -3.66 -20.16 -0.24
CA GLY A 394 -3.58 -18.72 -0.51
C GLY A 394 -4.32 -18.28 -1.77
N ARG A 395 -4.98 -19.20 -2.48
CA ARG A 395 -5.72 -18.87 -3.70
C ARG A 395 -7.05 -18.19 -3.35
N GLY A 396 -7.54 -17.38 -4.28
CA GLY A 396 -8.91 -16.91 -4.23
C GLY A 396 -9.89 -18.07 -4.27
N GLU A 397 -11.06 -17.85 -3.67
CA GLU A 397 -12.19 -18.77 -3.79
C GLU A 397 -12.53 -19.02 -5.25
N LYS A 398 -12.45 -17.96 -6.06
CA LYS A 398 -12.59 -18.05 -7.50
C LYS A 398 -11.29 -17.75 -8.22
N ILE A 399 -10.85 -18.72 -9.01
CA ILE A 399 -9.67 -18.60 -9.87
C ILE A 399 -10.15 -18.37 -11.30
N VAL A 400 -9.76 -17.24 -11.88
CA VAL A 400 -10.13 -16.83 -13.24
C VAL A 400 -8.89 -16.63 -14.11
N ASP A 401 -9.06 -16.64 -15.43
CA ASP A 401 -8.00 -16.21 -16.34
C ASP A 401 -7.82 -14.69 -16.30
N GLU A 402 -6.69 -14.19 -16.79
CA GLU A 402 -6.36 -12.76 -16.75
C GLU A 402 -7.39 -11.91 -17.54
N ALA A 403 -7.89 -12.43 -18.66
CA ALA A 403 -8.88 -11.72 -19.47
C ALA A 403 -10.24 -11.60 -18.78
N THR A 404 -10.70 -12.64 -18.08
CA THR A 404 -11.93 -12.60 -17.30
C THR A 404 -11.75 -11.77 -16.03
N TYR A 405 -10.57 -11.83 -15.38
CA TYR A 405 -10.23 -10.93 -14.27
C TYR A 405 -10.37 -9.47 -14.66
N LYS A 406 -9.73 -9.06 -15.75
CA LYS A 406 -9.83 -7.69 -16.28
C LYS A 406 -11.27 -7.32 -16.57
N ARG A 407 -12.04 -8.20 -17.23
CA ARG A 407 -13.47 -7.95 -17.48
C ARG A 407 -14.29 -7.74 -16.20
N ILE A 408 -14.06 -8.53 -15.15
CA ILE A 408 -14.78 -8.42 -13.87
C ILE A 408 -14.43 -7.11 -13.15
N VAL A 409 -13.16 -6.74 -13.12
CA VAL A 409 -12.69 -5.49 -12.49
C VAL A 409 -13.11 -4.28 -13.32
N ASP A 410 -12.96 -4.32 -14.64
CA ASP A 410 -13.41 -3.26 -15.55
C ASP A 410 -14.92 -3.07 -15.49
N LEU A 411 -15.71 -4.15 -15.35
CA LEU A 411 -17.14 -4.04 -15.14
C LEU A 411 -17.43 -3.18 -13.90
N LEU A 412 -16.71 -3.41 -12.80
CA LEU A 412 -16.90 -2.64 -11.56
C LEU A 412 -16.70 -1.13 -11.76
N LEU A 413 -15.72 -0.75 -12.59
CA LEU A 413 -15.43 0.64 -12.94
C LEU A 413 -16.48 1.30 -13.85
N HIS A 414 -17.42 0.53 -14.42
CA HIS A 414 -18.52 1.03 -15.25
C HIS A 414 -19.87 0.96 -14.54
N LEU A 415 -19.89 0.56 -13.26
CA LEU A 415 -21.09 0.52 -12.43
C LEU A 415 -21.29 1.83 -11.67
N ASP A 416 -22.50 2.01 -11.14
CA ASP A 416 -22.89 3.21 -10.40
C ASP A 416 -23.26 2.84 -8.95
N PHE A 417 -22.63 3.53 -7.99
CA PHE A 417 -22.80 3.36 -6.56
C PHE A 417 -23.33 4.62 -5.85
N ALA A 418 -23.86 5.61 -6.58
CA ALA A 418 -24.34 6.87 -6.01
C ALA A 418 -25.52 6.73 -5.04
N THR A 419 -26.46 5.83 -5.33
CA THR A 419 -27.63 5.58 -4.47
C THR A 419 -27.75 4.10 -4.11
N LEU A 420 -28.37 3.80 -2.96
CA LEU A 420 -28.50 2.43 -2.46
C LEU A 420 -29.14 1.50 -3.49
N ASN A 421 -30.21 1.92 -4.15
CA ASN A 421 -30.90 1.11 -5.17
C ASN A 421 -30.00 0.79 -6.36
N LYS A 422 -29.20 1.77 -6.82
CA LYS A 422 -28.22 1.57 -7.89
C LYS A 422 -27.10 0.65 -7.42
N ALA A 423 -26.58 0.85 -6.21
CA ALA A 423 -25.53 0.03 -5.63
C ALA A 423 -25.96 -1.44 -5.47
N VAL A 424 -27.19 -1.72 -5.06
CA VAL A 424 -27.76 -3.10 -5.02
C VAL A 424 -27.81 -3.70 -6.43
N GLY A 425 -28.34 -2.96 -7.41
CA GLY A 425 -28.41 -3.43 -8.80
C GLY A 425 -27.03 -3.70 -9.41
N SER A 426 -26.09 -2.79 -9.18
CA SER A 426 -24.68 -2.88 -9.54
C SER A 426 -24.01 -4.09 -8.88
N THR A 427 -24.22 -4.28 -7.58
CA THR A 427 -23.69 -5.42 -6.82
C THR A 427 -24.21 -6.75 -7.40
N ARG A 428 -25.51 -6.85 -7.67
CA ARG A 428 -26.10 -8.04 -8.29
C ARG A 428 -25.52 -8.33 -9.68
N ARG A 429 -25.33 -7.29 -10.51
CA ARG A 429 -24.72 -7.42 -11.84
C ARG A 429 -23.27 -7.88 -11.75
N TRP A 430 -22.51 -7.31 -10.83
CA TRP A 430 -21.12 -7.69 -10.59
C TRP A 430 -21.00 -9.13 -10.07
N LEU A 431 -21.84 -9.52 -9.12
CA LEU A 431 -21.92 -10.90 -8.60
C LEU A 431 -22.26 -11.91 -9.71
N SER A 432 -23.19 -11.56 -10.61
CA SER A 432 -23.59 -12.42 -11.72
C SER A 432 -22.43 -12.66 -12.71
N GLU A 433 -21.69 -11.62 -13.09
CA GLU A 433 -20.54 -11.74 -13.99
C GLU A 433 -19.38 -12.45 -13.27
N GLY A 434 -19.07 -12.03 -12.05
CA GLY A 434 -18.06 -12.63 -11.20
C GLY A 434 -18.34 -14.11 -10.93
N GLY A 435 -19.62 -14.50 -10.87
CA GLY A 435 -20.08 -15.86 -10.60
C GLY A 435 -20.23 -16.74 -11.83
N GLY A 436 -20.22 -16.16 -13.04
CA GLY A 436 -20.60 -16.90 -14.25
C GLY A 436 -22.05 -17.43 -14.16
N GLY A 437 -22.92 -16.71 -13.44
CA GLY A 437 -24.32 -17.09 -13.21
C GLY A 437 -24.62 -17.85 -11.91
N GLY A 438 -23.61 -18.21 -11.10
CA GLY A 438 -23.80 -18.82 -9.77
C GLY A 438 -23.46 -17.86 -8.62
N ASN A 439 -24.07 -18.07 -7.44
CA ASN A 439 -23.64 -17.39 -6.21
C ASN A 439 -22.27 -17.95 -5.78
N TRP A 440 -21.36 -17.06 -5.42
CA TRP A 440 -20.02 -17.36 -4.93
C TRP A 440 -19.67 -16.34 -3.85
N GLY A 441 -18.68 -16.63 -3.02
CA GLY A 441 -18.41 -15.90 -1.80
C GLY A 441 -18.82 -16.69 -0.57
N PHE A 442 -18.12 -16.47 0.54
CA PHE A 442 -18.48 -17.03 1.84
C PHE A 442 -18.93 -15.94 2.81
N VAL A 443 -19.92 -16.28 3.62
CA VAL A 443 -20.42 -15.41 4.69
C VAL A 443 -19.58 -15.61 5.95
N VAL A 444 -19.18 -14.49 6.56
CA VAL A 444 -18.42 -14.40 7.79
C VAL A 444 -19.23 -13.58 8.79
N SER A 445 -19.63 -14.22 9.88
CA SER A 445 -20.18 -13.52 11.05
C SER A 445 -19.02 -13.11 11.95
N GLY A 446 -18.99 -11.84 12.36
CA GLY A 446 -17.96 -11.37 13.28
C GLY A 446 -18.13 -11.96 14.68
N GLU A 447 -17.00 -12.16 15.39
CA GLU A 447 -16.96 -12.68 16.76
C GLU A 447 -16.48 -11.62 17.75
N ARG A 448 -15.95 -10.50 17.27
CA ARG A 448 -15.33 -9.49 18.13
C ARG A 448 -16.38 -8.67 18.86
N GLU A 449 -16.36 -8.75 20.18
CA GLU A 449 -17.22 -7.93 21.02
C GLU A 449 -16.83 -6.46 20.86
N THR A 450 -17.81 -5.65 20.46
CA THR A 450 -17.68 -4.20 20.49
C THR A 450 -17.58 -3.78 21.95
N PRO A 451 -16.65 -2.87 22.33
CA PRO A 451 -16.61 -2.37 23.69
C PRO A 451 -17.90 -1.61 23.98
N THR A 452 -18.85 -2.30 24.61
CA THR A 452 -20.00 -1.68 25.23
C THR A 452 -19.43 -0.80 26.32
N GLN A 453 -19.68 0.52 26.27
CA GLN A 453 -19.55 1.34 27.47
C GLN A 453 -20.63 0.83 28.43
N THR A 454 -20.28 -0.17 29.25
CA THR A 454 -21.07 -0.53 30.41
C THR A 454 -21.01 0.67 31.35
N ALA A 455 -22.12 1.39 31.44
CA ALA A 455 -22.40 2.32 32.52
C ALA A 455 -22.56 1.52 33.82
N HIS A 456 -21.45 1.01 34.37
CA HIS A 456 -21.34 0.46 35.71
C HIS A 456 -19.88 0.54 36.14
N ASP A 457 -19.54 1.69 36.72
CA ASP A 457 -18.72 1.83 37.95
C ASP A 457 -18.45 3.32 38.18
N ARG A 458 -19.47 3.98 38.75
CA ARG A 458 -19.24 5.17 39.58
C ARG A 458 -18.81 4.66 40.96
N GLU A 459 -17.55 4.24 41.09
CA GLU A 459 -16.84 4.16 42.37
C GLU A 459 -15.39 3.74 42.11
N ASN A 460 -14.56 4.72 41.75
CA ASN A 460 -13.18 4.85 42.24
C ASN A 460 -12.54 6.07 41.56
N GLY A 461 -12.49 7.16 42.30
CA GLY A 461 -11.80 8.36 41.89
C GLY A 461 -10.30 8.09 41.76
N VAL A 462 -9.77 8.24 40.55
CA VAL A 462 -8.33 8.36 40.32
C VAL A 462 -8.07 9.71 39.68
N ASN A 463 -7.32 10.53 40.42
CA ASN A 463 -7.02 11.94 40.18
C ASN A 463 -6.34 12.19 38.82
N ASN A 464 -7.01 12.93 37.94
CA ASN A 464 -6.40 13.55 36.76
C ASN A 464 -5.66 14.83 37.17
N LEU A 465 -4.40 14.71 37.58
CA LEU A 465 -3.48 15.81 37.88
C LEU A 465 -2.66 16.20 36.63
N THR A 466 -3.33 16.66 35.57
CA THR A 466 -2.67 17.34 34.45
C THR A 466 -3.56 18.46 33.92
N GLY A 467 -3.55 19.59 34.63
CA GLY A 467 -4.29 20.79 34.25
C GLY A 467 -3.94 22.05 35.05
N LEU A 468 -2.81 22.05 35.77
CA LEU A 468 -2.36 23.19 36.56
C LEU A 468 -1.28 24.00 35.81
N VAL A 469 -1.74 24.86 34.90
CA VAL A 469 -1.00 26.10 34.56
C VAL A 469 -2.02 27.24 34.55
N LYS A 470 -2.39 27.71 35.74
CA LYS A 470 -3.15 28.94 35.92
C LYS A 470 -2.16 30.10 35.98
N ARG A 471 -2.29 31.03 35.02
CA ARG A 471 -1.59 32.31 35.00
C ARG A 471 -1.98 33.14 36.22
N LYS A 472 -0.95 33.62 36.91
CA LYS A 472 -0.93 34.51 38.07
C LYS A 472 -1.67 35.83 37.80
N ARG A 473 -2.73 36.12 38.56
CA ARG A 473 -3.12 37.48 38.97
C ARG A 473 -3.58 37.45 40.43
N THR A 474 -3.22 38.53 41.09
CA THR A 474 -3.04 38.79 42.53
C THR A 474 -4.32 38.82 43.35
N ASP A 475 -4.21 38.32 44.57
CA ASP A 475 -5.17 38.37 45.69
C ASP A 475 -5.49 39.79 46.14
N SER A 476 -6.73 39.99 46.57
CA SER A 476 -7.04 40.69 47.83
C SER A 476 -8.47 40.38 48.28
N THR A 477 -8.56 39.43 49.22
CA THR A 477 -9.27 39.49 50.53
C THR A 477 -10.75 39.91 50.60
N VAL A 478 -11.56 39.05 51.25
CA VAL A 478 -12.28 39.28 52.54
C VAL A 478 -13.64 38.52 52.56
N ASP A 479 -13.67 37.53 53.45
CA ASP A 479 -14.71 37.06 54.39
C ASP A 479 -16.12 36.52 54.05
N GLU A 480 -16.42 35.54 54.92
CA GLU A 480 -17.67 35.15 55.59
C GLU A 480 -18.74 34.30 54.87
N SER A 481 -18.65 33.01 55.19
CA SER A 481 -19.63 32.19 55.92
C SER A 481 -21.15 32.43 55.80
N GLN A 482 -21.79 31.30 55.51
CA GLN A 482 -23.04 30.78 56.10
C GLN A 482 -24.39 31.02 55.41
N ASN A 483 -24.91 29.88 54.94
CA ASN A 483 -26.25 29.32 55.20
C ASN A 483 -27.50 29.78 54.43
N LYS A 484 -28.17 28.72 53.94
CA LYS A 484 -29.62 28.47 53.86
C LYS A 484 -30.42 28.93 52.63
N VAL A 485 -30.72 27.93 51.79
CA VAL A 485 -32.06 27.42 51.39
C VAL A 485 -33.20 28.44 51.19
N ASN A 486 -33.70 28.53 49.96
CA ASN A 486 -35.13 28.42 49.56
C ASN A 486 -35.22 28.58 48.01
N VAL A 487 -35.73 27.63 47.22
CA VAL A 487 -37.11 27.11 47.08
C VAL A 487 -38.04 28.11 46.36
N LEU A 488 -38.42 27.71 45.13
CA LEU A 488 -39.62 28.06 44.31
C LEU A 488 -39.77 29.54 43.91
N GLY A 489 -40.27 29.91 42.74
CA GLY A 489 -40.94 29.23 41.64
C GLY A 489 -41.42 30.31 40.66
N GLU A 490 -42.01 29.87 39.54
CA GLU A 490 -43.00 30.59 38.72
C GLU A 490 -42.59 31.99 38.20
N GLY A 491 -42.31 32.16 36.91
CA GLY A 491 -43.29 32.07 35.85
C GLY A 491 -43.25 33.35 35.00
N LEU A 492 -43.94 33.33 33.86
CA LEU A 492 -44.24 34.45 32.94
C LEU A 492 -43.22 34.82 31.85
N VAL A 493 -43.31 34.05 30.76
CA VAL A 493 -43.77 34.49 29.42
C VAL A 493 -43.69 36.00 29.12
N LYS A 494 -42.94 36.36 28.07
CA LYS A 494 -43.38 37.35 27.06
C LYS A 494 -42.61 37.23 25.73
N LYS A 495 -43.38 37.09 24.65
CA LYS A 495 -42.96 37.11 23.23
C LYS A 495 -42.27 38.43 22.83
N LYS A 496 -41.31 38.37 21.91
CA LYS A 496 -40.97 39.48 21.00
C LYS A 496 -40.66 38.98 19.58
N PRO A 497 -41.01 39.77 18.53
CA PRO A 497 -40.99 39.35 17.13
C PRO A 497 -39.69 39.73 16.39
N LYS A 498 -39.69 39.31 15.12
CA LYS A 498 -38.67 39.35 14.05
C LYS A 498 -38.48 40.76 13.46
N GLU A 499 -37.25 41.12 13.08
CA GLU A 499 -36.96 42.25 12.18
C GLU A 499 -35.67 42.04 11.37
N GLU A 500 -35.64 42.61 10.17
CA GLU A 500 -34.73 42.37 9.04
C GLU A 500 -33.52 43.32 8.97
N SER A 501 -32.54 42.91 8.14
CA SER A 501 -31.57 43.66 7.32
C SER A 501 -31.00 45.02 7.79
N LYS A 502 -29.66 45.13 7.77
CA LYS A 502 -28.94 46.41 7.59
C LYS A 502 -27.79 46.33 6.59
N VAL A 503 -27.58 47.49 6.01
CA VAL A 503 -26.98 47.85 4.72
C VAL A 503 -25.49 48.20 4.84
N VAL A 504 -24.79 48.01 3.72
CA VAL A 504 -23.40 48.34 3.38
C VAL A 504 -23.19 49.86 3.33
N ASN A 505 -22.11 50.38 3.93
CA ASN A 505 -21.63 51.75 3.73
C ASN A 505 -20.19 51.74 3.18
N VAL A 506 -20.02 52.35 2.01
CA VAL A 506 -18.77 52.58 1.28
C VAL A 506 -18.29 54.01 1.60
N LEU A 507 -17.00 54.20 1.84
CA LEU A 507 -16.34 55.51 1.73
C LEU A 507 -14.92 55.37 1.17
N SER A 508 -14.75 55.95 -0.02
CA SER A 508 -13.49 56.26 -0.70
C SER A 508 -12.86 57.53 -0.14
N THR A 509 -11.52 57.63 -0.13
CA THR A 509 -10.70 58.77 -0.63
C THR A 509 -9.23 58.57 -0.22
N GLY A 510 -8.33 58.82 -1.17
CA GLY A 510 -6.90 58.55 -1.05
C GLY A 510 -6.10 59.64 -0.37
N LEU A 511 -4.88 59.29 0.07
CA LEU A 511 -3.83 60.24 0.42
C LEU A 511 -2.47 59.70 -0.06
N ILE A 512 -1.87 60.42 -1.01
CA ILE A 512 -0.48 60.32 -1.45
C ILE A 512 0.35 61.28 -0.57
N ARG A 513 1.50 60.84 -0.04
CA ARG A 513 2.63 61.76 0.25
C ARG A 513 3.97 61.04 0.12
N LYS A 514 4.87 61.72 -0.60
CA LYS A 514 6.21 61.32 -1.07
C LYS A 514 7.24 61.26 0.06
N LYS A 515 8.21 60.36 -0.08
CA LYS A 515 9.52 60.40 0.61
C LYS A 515 10.45 61.45 -0.04
N PRO A 516 11.33 62.11 0.73
CA PRO A 516 12.58 62.66 0.21
C PRO A 516 13.77 61.72 0.47
N LYS A 517 14.84 61.93 -0.33
CA LYS A 517 16.15 61.30 -0.28
C LYS A 517 16.95 61.76 0.94
N GLU A 518 17.64 60.85 1.61
CA GLU A 518 19.10 60.66 1.58
C GLU A 518 19.44 59.25 2.09
#